data_AF-A0AAE1WIQ5-F1
#
_entry.id   AF-A0AAE1WIQ5-F1
#
_cell.length_a   1.000
_cell.length_b   1.000
_cell.length_c   1.000
_cell.angle_alpha   90.00
_cell.angle_beta   90.00
_cell.angle_gamma   90.00
#
_symmetry.space_group_name_H-M   'P 1'
#
loop_
_entity.id
_entity.type
_entity.pdbx_description
1 polymer ?
#
loop_
_entity_poly.entity_id
_entity_poly.type
_entity_poly.pdbx_seq_one_letter_code
_entity_poly.pdbx_strand_id
1 'polypeptide(L)'
;MVFHPQTDGQSERTIQTLENMMRACVIEFRVNWDDHLPLMEFAYNNSFHSSIGMAPYEALYGRKCRSPICWDIEGLRQLEGPKLVQQTMDKIQTVKKCLNSTGPTEELC
;
A
#
# COMPACT_ATOMS: atom_id res chain seq x y z
N MET A 1 -15.87 -7.43 37.12
CA MET A 1 -15.43 -6.34 36.22
C MET A 1 -15.29 -6.96 34.85
N VAL A 2 -16.27 -6.73 33.96
CA VAL A 2 -16.24 -7.32 32.61
C VAL A 2 -15.32 -6.42 31.79
N PHE A 3 -14.12 -6.90 31.49
CA PHE A 3 -13.35 -6.35 30.38
C PHE A 3 -14.23 -6.55 29.14
N HIS A 4 -14.68 -5.45 28.56
CA HIS A 4 -15.33 -5.44 27.27
C HIS A 4 -14.23 -5.04 26.27
N PRO A 5 -13.44 -5.99 25.77
CA PRO A 5 -12.55 -5.70 24.66
C PRO A 5 -13.47 -5.41 23.48
N GLN A 6 -13.75 -4.13 23.25
CA GLN A 6 -14.21 -3.68 21.94
C GLN A 6 -13.00 -3.72 21.01
N THR A 7 -12.39 -4.90 20.87
CA THR A 7 -11.40 -5.15 19.83
C THR A 7 -12.23 -5.32 18.57
N ASP A 8 -12.24 -4.27 17.77
CA ASP A 8 -12.90 -4.28 16.49
C ASP A 8 -12.25 -5.38 15.63
N GLY A 9 -12.97 -6.48 15.41
CA GLY A 9 -12.47 -7.61 14.62
C GLY A 9 -12.12 -7.22 13.18
N GLN A 10 -12.61 -6.07 12.69
CA GLN A 10 -12.13 -5.47 11.46
C GLN A 10 -10.69 -4.99 11.61
N SER A 11 -10.39 -4.20 12.64
CA SER A 11 -9.04 -3.73 12.94
C SER A 11 -8.04 -4.88 13.08
N GLU A 12 -8.39 -5.97 13.76
CA GLU A 12 -7.53 -7.16 13.89
C GLU A 12 -7.25 -7.84 12.54
N ARG A 13 -8.28 -8.00 11.70
CA ARG A 13 -8.12 -8.56 10.34
C ARG A 13 -7.28 -7.65 9.44
N THR A 14 -7.50 -6.34 9.52
CA THR A 14 -6.73 -5.33 8.79
C THR A 14 -5.25 -5.35 9.20
N ILE A 15 -4.96 -5.44 10.51
CA ILE A 15 -3.60 -5.58 11.03
C ILE A 15 -2.98 -6.89 10.52
N GLN A 16 -3.71 -8.00 10.54
CA GLN A 16 -3.17 -9.27 10.08
C GLN A 16 -2.84 -9.29 8.59
N THR A 17 -3.69 -8.69 7.74
CA THR A 17 -3.43 -8.51 6.31
C THR A 17 -2.18 -7.66 6.09
N LEU A 18 -2.04 -6.56 6.82
CA LEU A 18 -0.88 -5.69 6.75
C LEU A 18 0.41 -6.42 7.16
N GLU A 19 0.39 -7.20 8.25
CA GLU A 19 1.53 -8.00 8.68
C GLU A 19 1.95 -9.04 7.64
N ASN A 20 0.97 -9.71 7.00
CA ASN A 20 1.24 -10.72 5.97
C ASN A 20 1.84 -10.09 4.70
N MET A 21 1.31 -8.95 4.27
CA MET A 21 1.90 -8.14 3.19
C MET A 21 3.33 -7.73 3.54
N MET A 22 3.55 -7.15 4.72
CA MET A 22 4.88 -6.73 5.16
C MET A 22 5.86 -7.89 5.17
N ARG A 23 5.43 -9.06 5.66
CA ARG A 23 6.26 -10.28 5.66
C ARG A 23 6.67 -10.69 4.25
N ALA A 24 5.76 -10.65 3.28
CA ALA A 24 6.06 -10.95 1.89
C ALA A 24 7.05 -9.92 1.30
N CYS A 25 6.84 -8.62 1.56
CA CYS A 25 7.75 -7.57 1.08
C CYS A 25 9.15 -7.67 1.70
N VAL A 26 9.26 -7.98 2.99
CA VAL A 26 10.56 -8.18 3.67
C VAL A 26 11.33 -9.35 3.04
N ILE A 27 10.63 -10.41 2.64
CA ILE A 27 11.24 -11.54 1.93
C ILE A 27 11.74 -11.10 0.55
N GLU A 28 10.98 -10.31 -0.20
CA GLU A 28 11.36 -9.85 -1.54
C GLU A 28 12.51 -8.82 -1.50
N PHE A 29 12.48 -7.87 -0.56
CA PHE A 29 13.48 -6.79 -0.44
C PHE A 29 14.72 -7.17 0.37
N ARG A 30 14.69 -8.29 1.10
CA ARG A 30 15.83 -8.88 1.82
C ARG A 30 16.47 -7.91 2.80
N VAL A 31 17.75 -7.58 2.61
CA VAL A 31 18.59 -6.84 3.59
C VAL A 31 18.19 -5.37 3.69
N ASN A 32 17.59 -4.80 2.64
CA ASN A 32 17.26 -3.36 2.55
C ASN A 32 15.74 -3.14 2.60
N TRP A 33 15.02 -3.98 3.32
CA TRP A 33 13.56 -3.89 3.42
C TRP A 33 13.12 -2.58 4.12
N ASP A 34 13.92 -2.08 5.06
CA ASP A 34 13.69 -0.87 5.83
C ASP A 34 13.78 0.39 4.96
N ASP A 35 14.69 0.42 3.98
CA ASP A 35 14.76 1.46 2.95
C ASP A 35 13.47 1.54 2.10
N HIS A 36 12.64 0.49 2.13
CA HIS A 36 11.44 0.34 1.31
C HIS A 36 10.14 0.41 2.11
N LEU A 37 10.25 0.59 3.44
CA LEU A 37 9.11 0.78 4.31
C LEU A 37 8.21 1.96 3.90
N PRO A 38 8.75 3.14 3.50
CA PRO A 38 7.92 4.25 3.03
C PRO A 38 7.12 3.90 1.78
N LEU A 39 7.69 3.07 0.89
CA LEU A 39 7.01 2.64 -0.34
C LEU A 39 5.90 1.63 -0.05
N MET A 40 6.14 0.73 0.90
CA MET A 40 5.14 -0.24 1.35
C MET A 40 3.96 0.44 2.03
N GLU A 41 4.22 1.36 2.95
CA GLU A 41 3.20 2.19 3.61
C GLU A 41 2.41 2.99 2.56
N PHE A 42 3.13 3.61 1.61
CA PHE A 42 2.51 4.37 0.55
C PHE A 42 1.58 3.51 -0.30
N ALA A 43 2.01 2.32 -0.71
CA ALA A 43 1.19 1.40 -1.49
C ALA A 43 -0.08 1.00 -0.71
N TYR A 44 0.08 0.58 0.54
CA TYR A 44 -1.05 0.19 1.40
C TYR A 44 -2.06 1.33 1.58
N ASN A 45 -1.60 2.52 1.98
CA ASN A 45 -2.47 3.66 2.25
C ASN A 45 -3.23 4.16 1.01
N ASN A 46 -2.70 3.89 -0.19
CA ASN A 46 -3.31 4.31 -1.46
C ASN A 46 -3.98 3.16 -2.23
N SER A 47 -4.05 1.97 -1.64
CA SER A 47 -4.78 0.83 -2.20
C SER A 47 -6.24 0.88 -1.83
N PHE A 48 -7.13 0.45 -2.73
CA PHE A 48 -8.54 0.30 -2.39
C PHE A 48 -8.74 -0.79 -1.34
N HIS A 49 -9.38 -0.46 -0.21
CA HIS A 49 -9.74 -1.43 0.80
C HIS A 49 -11.25 -1.69 0.79
N SER A 50 -11.64 -2.94 0.52
CA SER A 50 -13.05 -3.35 0.44
C SER A 50 -13.85 -3.12 1.73
N SER A 51 -13.21 -3.17 2.90
CA SER A 51 -13.87 -2.96 4.21
C SER A 51 -14.35 -1.53 4.43
N ILE A 52 -13.63 -0.54 3.88
CA ILE A 52 -13.97 0.89 3.96
C ILE A 52 -14.52 1.44 2.63
N GLY A 53 -14.44 0.66 1.55
CA GLY A 53 -14.97 1.03 0.23
C GLY A 53 -14.17 2.14 -0.49
N MET A 54 -12.95 2.43 -0.04
CA MET A 54 -12.05 3.44 -0.60
C MET A 54 -10.61 3.19 -0.12
N ALA A 55 -9.64 4.01 -0.52
CA ALA A 55 -8.29 3.91 0.05
C ALA A 55 -8.22 4.59 1.43
N PRO A 56 -7.41 4.09 2.39
CA PRO A 56 -7.21 4.75 3.68
C PRO A 56 -6.80 6.22 3.57
N TYR A 57 -5.96 6.57 2.58
CA TYR A 57 -5.60 7.95 2.28
C TYR A 57 -6.81 8.80 1.86
N GLU A 58 -7.71 8.24 1.02
CA GLU A 58 -8.94 8.93 0.63
C GLU A 58 -9.86 9.13 1.82
N ALA A 59 -9.98 8.14 2.70
CA ALA A 59 -10.79 8.25 3.91
C ALA A 59 -10.26 9.35 4.86
N LEU A 60 -8.94 9.49 4.96
CA LEU A 60 -8.30 10.47 5.85
C LEU A 60 -8.33 11.90 5.28
N TYR A 61 -8.11 12.05 3.98
CA TYR A 61 -7.93 13.37 3.35
C TYR A 61 -9.07 13.81 2.43
N GLY A 62 -10.07 12.95 2.19
CA GLY A 62 -11.21 13.22 1.32
C GLY A 62 -10.86 13.36 -0.17
N ARG A 63 -9.66 12.95 -0.58
CA ARG A 63 -9.17 13.06 -1.97
C ARG A 63 -8.18 11.94 -2.32
N LYS A 64 -8.09 11.61 -3.60
CA LYS A 64 -7.03 10.75 -4.15
C LYS A 64 -5.65 11.36 -3.94
N CYS A 65 -4.65 10.51 -3.68
CA CYS A 65 -3.26 10.92 -3.63
C CYS A 65 -2.79 11.43 -4.99
N ARG A 66 -2.07 12.56 -4.98
CA ARG A 66 -1.52 13.21 -6.17
C ARG A 66 0.00 13.11 -6.14
N SER A 67 0.49 11.87 -6.12
CA SER A 67 1.92 11.58 -6.25
C SER A 67 2.23 11.30 -7.73
N PRO A 68 3.44 11.64 -8.23
CA PRO A 68 3.91 11.17 -9.55
C PRO A 68 3.79 9.66 -9.74
N ILE A 69 3.77 8.93 -8.63
CA ILE A 69 3.62 7.48 -8.56
C ILE A 69 2.14 7.04 -8.66
N CYS A 70 1.20 7.84 -8.15
CA CYS A 70 -0.25 7.57 -8.14
C CYS A 70 -1.01 8.33 -9.24
N TRP A 71 -0.31 9.03 -10.13
CA TRP A 71 -0.96 9.71 -11.23
C TRP A 71 -1.35 8.70 -12.30
N ASP A 72 -2.65 8.40 -12.34
CA ASP A 72 -3.34 7.84 -13.51
C ASP A 72 -3.42 8.85 -14.68
N ILE A 73 -2.40 9.68 -14.89
CA ILE A 73 -2.45 10.77 -15.87
C ILE A 73 -1.25 10.69 -16.80
N GLU A 74 -1.54 10.15 -17.98
CA GLU A 74 -0.99 10.31 -19.35
C GLU A 74 -0.19 11.61 -19.65
N GLY A 75 0.70 12.07 -18.77
CA GLY A 75 1.37 13.35 -18.99
C GLY A 75 2.53 13.73 -18.08
N LEU A 76 2.71 13.08 -16.93
CA LEU A 76 3.71 13.53 -15.95
C LEU A 76 4.86 12.54 -15.71
N ARG A 77 5.00 11.53 -16.58
CA ARG A 77 6.22 10.69 -16.69
C ARG A 77 7.52 11.48 -16.95
N GLN A 78 7.46 12.81 -17.12
CA GLN A 78 8.59 13.65 -17.54
C GLN A 78 9.25 14.51 -16.44
N LEU A 79 8.72 14.56 -15.21
CA LEU A 79 9.24 15.49 -14.19
C LEU A 79 10.34 14.93 -13.28
N GLU A 80 10.53 13.62 -13.26
CA GLU A 80 11.56 12.91 -12.49
C GLU A 80 12.34 12.02 -13.46
N GLY A 81 13.67 11.91 -13.29
CA GLY A 81 14.54 11.23 -14.26
C GLY A 81 14.04 9.80 -14.58
N PRO A 82 14.01 9.37 -15.85
CA PRO A 82 13.33 8.15 -16.27
C PRO A 82 13.83 6.87 -15.58
N LYS A 83 15.06 6.85 -15.06
CA LYS A 83 15.58 5.71 -14.29
C LYS A 83 15.01 5.60 -12.89
N LEU A 84 14.89 6.72 -12.15
CA LEU A 84 14.41 6.73 -10.76
C LEU A 84 12.91 6.40 -10.70
N VAL A 85 12.14 6.95 -11.63
CA VAL A 85 10.71 6.65 -11.76
C VAL A 85 10.51 5.16 -12.08
N GLN A 86 11.26 4.62 -13.04
CA GLN A 86 11.13 3.20 -13.41
C GLN A 86 11.54 2.26 -12.27
N GLN A 87 12.66 2.54 -11.60
CA GLN A 87 13.07 1.76 -10.41
C GLN A 87 12.02 1.79 -9.31
N THR A 88 11.38 2.93 -9.11
CA THR A 88 10.31 3.07 -8.11
C THR A 88 9.06 2.31 -8.55
N MET A 89 8.70 2.38 -9.83
CA MET A 89 7.58 1.62 -10.41
C MET A 89 7.79 0.11 -10.32
N ASP A 90 8.98 -0.40 -10.62
CA ASP A 90 9.32 -1.83 -10.47
C ASP A 90 9.13 -2.29 -9.03
N LYS A 91 9.64 -1.50 -8.07
CA LYS A 91 9.48 -1.81 -6.65
C LYS A 91 8.02 -1.77 -6.22
N ILE A 92 7.22 -0.85 -6.77
CA ILE A 92 5.78 -0.81 -6.51
C ILE A 92 5.12 -2.07 -7.02
N GLN A 93 5.46 -2.57 -8.22
CA GLN A 93 4.92 -3.84 -8.71
C GLN A 93 5.25 -5.01 -7.78
N THR A 94 6.45 -5.03 -7.19
CA THR A 94 6.81 -6.00 -6.14
C THR A 94 5.90 -5.86 -4.92
N VAL A 95 5.63 -4.64 -4.46
CA VAL A 95 4.69 -4.40 -3.35
C VAL A 95 3.25 -4.78 -3.73
N LYS A 96 2.80 -4.51 -4.96
CA LYS A 96 1.47 -4.92 -5.49
C LYS A 96 1.33 -6.43 -5.41
N LYS A 97 2.36 -7.18 -5.80
CA LYS A 97 2.38 -8.65 -5.72
C LYS A 97 2.25 -9.15 -4.27
N CYS A 98 2.88 -8.46 -3.33
CA CYS A 98 2.80 -8.79 -1.91
C CYS A 98 1.39 -8.52 -1.34
N LEU A 99 0.73 -7.43 -1.74
CA LEU A 99 -0.66 -7.11 -1.39
C LEU A 99 -1.65 -8.14 -1.95
N ASN A 100 -1.51 -8.47 -3.24
CA ASN A 100 -2.41 -9.41 -3.94
C ASN A 100 -2.26 -10.87 -3.48
N SER A 101 -1.19 -11.20 -2.74
CA SER A 101 -0.98 -12.55 -2.19
C SER A 101 -1.86 -12.83 -0.96
N THR A 102 -2.61 -11.82 -0.45
CA THR A 102 -3.33 -11.90 0.83
C THR A 102 -4.86 -11.75 0.77
N GLY A 103 -5.48 -11.49 -0.39
CA GLY A 103 -6.94 -11.29 -0.49
C GLY A 103 -7.41 -10.72 -1.84
N PRO A 104 -8.74 -10.54 -2.08
CA PRO A 104 -9.26 -10.19 -3.40
C PRO A 104 -8.75 -8.84 -3.89
N THR A 105 -8.46 -8.80 -5.19
CA THR A 105 -7.84 -7.70 -5.97
C THR A 105 -8.14 -6.30 -5.45
N GLU A 106 -7.17 -5.72 -4.75
CA GLU A 106 -7.15 -4.31 -4.38
C GLU A 106 -6.52 -3.54 -5.55
N GLU A 107 -7.32 -2.71 -6.22
CA GLU A 107 -6.81 -1.82 -7.26
C GLU A 107 -5.96 -0.75 -6.60
N LEU A 108 -4.66 -0.79 -6.87
CA LEU A 108 -3.71 0.23 -6.44
C LEU A 108 -3.79 1.44 -7.37
N CYS A 109 -3.62 2.63 -6.80
CA CYS A 109 -3.23 3.82 -7.55
C CYS A 109 -2.03 3.58 -8.51
#